data_AF-A0A7C2ZPK8-F1
#
_entry.id   AF-A0A7C2ZPK8-F1
#
_cell.length_a   1.000
_cell.length_b   1.000
_cell.length_c   1.000
_cell.angle_alpha   90.00
_cell.angle_beta   90.00
_cell.angle_gamma   90.00
#
_symmetry.space_group_name_H-M   'P 1'
#
loop_
_entity.id
_entity.type
_entity.pdbx_description
1 polymer ?
#
loop_
_entity_poly.entity_id
_entity_poly.type
_entity_poly.pdbx_seq_one_letter_code
_entity_poly.pdbx_strand_id
1 'polypeptide(L)'
;MFAYVFRGKLEEQGLSWVWQLIPSRCTVCGGKLEKPVKVGNVGFAQHPECFFGYWKEQGRVPVIEVLRVFKGSPLKTANMECLMGKYSLNLTDGCPHCCVYCYARAMPSSPPHGAFFTRKSILARVRGFVEHSRVVKPVYMSPVSDPLATKKLAETTVSLAEFFVSQGIPFYLVTKGEVPIRLLKVVEGFPFFALQVSLNTLDRDVSRFLEPNAPPPEVRVRNLVRAKDYGVFTILREDPHMPFLTDHPKQIEELTQTALDIDVNHIIGSFMGLRVASPSHKEYLYLWFKVNGRGELVEKYERLFARGKTISGYRVADESYRFQRLKMIRDLILKAKGKTTYGLCMEGLPSLWIGDKCEGFHFPPVKRRDGRFVPIEGCTGKCRVCRTPCTPRQVKLFTG
;
A
#
# COMPACT_ATOMS: atom_id res chain seq x y z
N MET A 1 -19.59 17.97 5.81
CA MET A 1 -19.37 16.50 5.80
C MET A 1 -20.72 15.82 5.62
N PHE A 2 -21.15 15.53 4.40
CA PHE A 2 -22.44 14.88 4.15
C PHE A 2 -22.30 13.37 4.36
N ALA A 3 -22.88 12.85 5.45
CA ALA A 3 -22.92 11.42 5.74
C ALA A 3 -24.17 10.81 5.08
N TYR A 4 -24.03 10.25 3.88
CA TYR A 4 -25.09 9.45 3.28
C TYR A 4 -25.03 8.02 3.81
N VAL A 5 -26.06 7.60 4.56
CA VAL A 5 -26.28 6.21 4.98
C VAL A 5 -27.32 5.62 4.04
N PHE A 6 -26.89 4.88 3.01
CA PHE A 6 -27.82 4.12 2.19
C PHE A 6 -28.12 2.75 2.82
N ARG A 7 -29.39 2.53 3.19
CA ARG A 7 -29.97 1.22 3.51
C ARG A 7 -30.93 0.84 2.38
N GLY A 8 -30.48 0.02 1.43
CA GLY A 8 -31.33 -0.51 0.36
C GLY A 8 -30.62 -1.63 -0.42
N LYS A 9 -31.38 -2.61 -0.93
CA LYS A 9 -30.87 -3.63 -1.85
C LYS A 9 -30.55 -2.96 -3.19
N LEU A 10 -29.35 -3.22 -3.70
CA LEU A 10 -28.65 -2.46 -4.73
C LEU A 10 -28.80 -3.13 -6.12
N GLU A 11 -29.99 -3.19 -6.71
CA GLU A 11 -30.16 -3.76 -8.07
C GLU A 11 -31.09 -2.96 -9.01
N GLU A 12 -31.75 -1.89 -8.56
CA GLU A 12 -32.82 -1.21 -9.33
C GLU A 12 -32.36 -0.34 -10.52
N GLN A 13 -31.05 -0.18 -10.78
CA GLN A 13 -30.56 0.77 -11.80
C GLN A 13 -29.54 0.21 -12.80
N GLY A 14 -29.27 -1.10 -12.81
CA GLY A 14 -28.26 -1.72 -13.70
C GLY A 14 -26.79 -1.26 -13.48
N LEU A 15 -26.55 -0.30 -12.57
CA LEU A 15 -25.23 0.17 -12.18
C LEU A 15 -24.58 -0.75 -11.14
N SER A 16 -23.26 -0.91 -11.20
CA SER A 16 -22.53 -1.63 -10.15
C SER A 16 -22.63 -0.89 -8.81
N TRP A 17 -22.54 -1.65 -7.70
CA TRP A 17 -22.61 -1.10 -6.34
C TRP A 17 -21.61 0.05 -6.09
N VAL A 18 -20.49 0.06 -6.80
CA VAL A 18 -19.48 1.12 -6.70
C VAL A 18 -20.02 2.46 -7.22
N TRP A 19 -20.69 2.45 -8.37
CA TRP A 19 -21.22 3.66 -9.02
C TRP A 19 -22.46 4.22 -8.32
N GLN A 20 -23.23 3.34 -7.68
CA GLN A 20 -24.37 3.74 -6.86
C GLN A 20 -23.96 4.56 -5.63
N LEU A 21 -22.72 4.39 -5.13
CA LEU A 21 -22.19 5.13 -3.99
C LEU A 21 -21.57 6.49 -4.36
N ILE A 22 -21.31 6.74 -5.64
CA ILE A 22 -20.79 8.04 -6.11
C ILE A 22 -21.94 9.07 -6.11
N PRO A 23 -21.72 10.36 -5.79
CA PRO A 23 -22.74 11.39 -5.92
C PRO A 23 -23.28 11.53 -7.35
N SER A 24 -24.49 12.04 -7.53
CA SER A 24 -25.07 12.32 -8.86
C SER A 24 -24.61 13.65 -9.46
N ARG A 25 -23.87 14.46 -8.71
CA ARG A 25 -23.35 15.77 -9.14
C ARG A 25 -21.85 15.87 -8.87
N CYS A 26 -21.12 16.51 -9.78
CA CYS A 26 -19.70 16.81 -9.64
C CYS A 26 -19.50 17.76 -8.46
N THR A 27 -18.61 17.43 -7.54
CA THR A 27 -18.34 18.29 -6.37
C THR A 27 -17.37 19.43 -6.68
N VAL A 28 -16.86 19.50 -7.91
CA VAL A 28 -16.00 20.61 -8.37
C VAL A 28 -16.86 21.68 -9.03
N CYS A 29 -17.61 21.34 -10.09
CA CYS A 29 -18.40 22.31 -10.85
C CYS A 29 -19.91 22.33 -10.52
N GLY A 30 -20.42 21.38 -9.71
CA GLY A 30 -21.84 21.28 -9.39
C GLY A 30 -22.73 20.69 -10.49
N GLY A 31 -22.19 20.40 -11.68
CA GLY A 31 -22.93 19.79 -12.80
C GLY A 31 -23.38 18.33 -12.54
N LYS A 32 -24.37 17.85 -13.29
CA LYS A 32 -24.87 16.46 -13.20
C LYS A 32 -23.84 15.48 -13.77
N LEU A 33 -23.63 14.33 -13.11
CA LEU A 33 -22.75 13.25 -13.57
C LEU A 33 -23.57 12.16 -14.28
N GLU A 34 -23.24 11.90 -15.54
CA GLU A 34 -23.75 10.74 -16.29
C GLU A 34 -22.90 9.52 -15.94
N LYS A 35 -23.51 8.51 -15.31
CA LYS A 35 -22.78 7.36 -14.76
C LYS A 35 -22.90 6.13 -15.67
N PRO A 36 -21.80 5.36 -15.86
CA PRO A 36 -20.47 5.58 -15.29
C PRO A 36 -19.71 6.72 -16.00
N VAL A 37 -19.07 7.61 -15.23
CA VAL A 37 -18.27 8.71 -15.78
C VAL A 37 -16.92 8.16 -16.21
N LYS A 38 -16.64 8.10 -17.52
CA LYS A 38 -15.45 7.41 -18.05
C LYS A 38 -14.72 8.18 -19.13
N VAL A 39 -13.41 7.92 -19.23
CA VAL A 39 -12.59 8.17 -20.42
C VAL A 39 -11.96 6.81 -20.80
N GLY A 40 -12.41 6.22 -21.91
CA GLY A 40 -12.06 4.84 -22.24
C GLY A 40 -12.48 3.87 -21.13
N ASN A 41 -11.54 3.08 -20.60
CA ASN A 41 -11.77 2.17 -19.48
C ASN A 41 -11.57 2.82 -18.10
N VAL A 42 -11.19 4.10 -18.05
CA VAL A 42 -10.88 4.81 -16.80
C VAL A 42 -12.13 5.47 -16.25
N GLY A 43 -12.57 5.04 -15.06
CA GLY A 43 -13.69 5.67 -14.34
C GLY A 43 -13.24 6.82 -13.43
N PHE A 44 -14.05 7.87 -13.37
CA PHE A 44 -13.86 9.04 -12.50
C PHE A 44 -15.07 9.28 -11.59
N ALA A 45 -14.85 9.85 -10.41
CA ALA A 45 -15.90 10.24 -9.46
C ALA A 45 -16.40 11.67 -9.69
N GLN A 46 -15.75 12.39 -10.62
CA GLN A 46 -16.01 13.76 -11.03
C GLN A 46 -15.95 13.81 -12.56
N HIS A 47 -16.37 14.92 -13.16
CA HIS A 47 -16.03 15.16 -14.57
C HIS A 47 -14.50 15.10 -14.78
N PRO A 48 -14.00 14.39 -15.82
CA PRO A 48 -12.56 14.26 -16.05
C PRO A 48 -11.84 15.62 -16.16
N GLU A 49 -12.43 16.58 -16.87
CA GLU A 49 -11.91 17.95 -17.01
C GLU A 49 -11.82 18.66 -15.66
N CYS A 50 -12.82 18.48 -14.78
CA CYS A 50 -12.75 19.00 -13.42
C CYS A 50 -11.65 18.30 -12.60
N PHE A 51 -11.49 16.98 -12.74
CA PHE A 51 -10.48 16.22 -12.02
C PHE A 51 -9.06 16.66 -12.38
N PHE A 52 -8.76 16.78 -13.68
CA PHE A 52 -7.46 17.20 -14.17
C PHE A 52 -7.23 18.72 -14.01
N GLY A 53 -8.24 19.55 -14.26
CA GLY A 53 -8.16 21.01 -14.07
C GLY A 53 -7.83 21.36 -12.61
N TYR A 54 -8.52 20.71 -11.66
CA TYR A 54 -8.26 20.92 -10.24
C TYR A 54 -6.82 20.55 -9.84
N TRP A 55 -6.23 19.50 -10.44
CA TRP A 55 -4.81 19.19 -10.21
C TRP A 55 -3.87 20.27 -10.75
N LYS A 56 -4.13 20.80 -11.95
CA LYS A 56 -3.30 21.86 -12.55
C LYS A 56 -3.32 23.13 -11.69
N GLU A 57 -4.48 23.47 -11.14
CA GLU A 57 -4.67 24.67 -10.33
C GLU A 57 -4.17 24.51 -8.89
N GLN A 58 -4.43 23.36 -8.27
CA GLN A 58 -4.26 23.16 -6.82
C GLN A 58 -3.06 22.29 -6.47
N GLY A 59 -2.41 21.65 -7.45
CA GLY A 59 -1.34 20.68 -7.25
C GLY A 59 -1.79 19.38 -6.57
N ARG A 60 -3.11 19.14 -6.48
CA ARG A 60 -3.76 18.00 -5.82
C ARG A 60 -5.03 17.61 -6.55
N VAL A 61 -5.51 16.37 -6.42
CA VAL A 61 -6.75 15.92 -7.10
C VAL A 61 -7.96 15.95 -6.17
N PRO A 62 -9.18 16.20 -6.68
CA PRO A 62 -10.39 16.21 -5.87
C PRO A 62 -10.75 14.78 -5.47
N VAL A 63 -11.13 14.60 -4.19
CA VAL A 63 -11.44 13.27 -3.64
C VAL A 63 -12.73 13.30 -2.82
N ILE A 64 -13.59 12.32 -3.06
CA ILE A 64 -14.83 12.09 -2.31
C ILE A 64 -14.63 10.90 -1.37
N GLU A 65 -14.86 11.11 -0.07
CA GLU A 65 -15.00 10.02 0.91
C GLU A 65 -16.46 9.55 0.94
N VAL A 66 -16.68 8.24 0.82
CA VAL A 66 -17.99 7.63 1.10
C VAL A 66 -17.84 6.65 2.27
N LEU A 67 -18.75 6.72 3.24
CA LEU A 67 -18.81 5.74 4.31
C LEU A 67 -19.56 4.50 3.86
N ARG A 68 -18.90 3.35 3.91
CA ARG A 68 -19.48 2.07 3.49
C ARG A 68 -19.57 1.10 4.65
N VAL A 69 -20.74 0.49 4.82
CA VAL A 69 -20.89 -0.69 5.68
C VAL A 69 -20.34 -1.90 4.92
N PHE A 70 -19.20 -2.41 5.40
CA PHE A 70 -18.58 -3.61 4.85
C PHE A 70 -19.27 -4.86 5.42
N LYS A 71 -19.51 -5.92 4.62
CA LYS A 71 -20.21 -7.14 5.08
C LYS A 71 -19.30 -8.37 5.29
N GLY A 72 -18.07 -8.36 4.81
CA GLY A 72 -17.15 -9.52 4.92
C GLY A 72 -16.28 -9.56 6.19
N SER A 73 -15.39 -10.54 6.30
CA SER A 73 -14.38 -10.58 7.37
C SER A 73 -13.45 -9.36 7.31
N PRO A 74 -13.18 -8.65 8.43
CA PRO A 74 -12.26 -7.51 8.45
C PRO A 74 -10.82 -7.95 8.19
N LEU A 75 -10.43 -9.14 8.65
CA LEU A 75 -9.14 -9.77 8.42
C LEU A 75 -9.29 -10.84 7.33
N LYS A 76 -8.57 -10.67 6.22
CA LYS A 76 -8.61 -11.61 5.09
C LYS A 76 -7.28 -12.29 4.89
N THR A 77 -7.28 -13.60 4.71
CA THR A 77 -6.12 -14.30 4.16
C THR A 77 -6.02 -13.90 2.69
N ALA A 78 -4.88 -13.37 2.27
CA ALA A 78 -4.64 -13.07 0.86
C ALA A 78 -4.14 -14.33 0.14
N ASN A 79 -4.58 -14.50 -1.11
CA ASN A 79 -4.19 -15.64 -1.96
C ASN A 79 -2.90 -15.38 -2.76
N MET A 80 -2.09 -14.40 -2.34
CA MET A 80 -0.79 -14.12 -2.96
C MET A 80 0.32 -14.75 -2.13
N GLU A 81 1.29 -15.39 -2.79
CA GLU A 81 2.45 -16.02 -2.15
C GLU A 81 3.17 -15.07 -1.17
N CYS A 82 3.34 -13.79 -1.55
CA CYS A 82 4.00 -12.77 -0.73
C CYS A 82 3.27 -12.45 0.59
N LEU A 83 1.96 -12.71 0.65
CA LEU A 83 1.11 -12.49 1.82
C LEU A 83 0.78 -13.79 2.55
N MET A 84 1.41 -14.90 2.16
CA MET A 84 1.26 -16.18 2.84
C MET A 84 1.60 -16.05 4.32
N GLY A 85 0.74 -16.61 5.17
CA GLY A 85 0.90 -16.56 6.62
C GLY A 85 0.48 -15.24 7.28
N LYS A 86 -0.14 -14.31 6.56
CA LYS A 86 -0.57 -13.00 7.09
C LYS A 86 -2.06 -12.77 6.87
N TYR A 87 -2.65 -11.92 7.70
CA TYR A 87 -3.93 -11.29 7.43
C TYR A 87 -3.74 -9.93 6.77
N SER A 88 -4.62 -9.59 5.83
CA SER A 88 -4.75 -8.24 5.29
C SER A 88 -5.92 -7.52 5.95
N LEU A 89 -5.69 -6.27 6.37
CA LEU A 89 -6.70 -5.39 6.99
C LEU A 89 -6.76 -4.07 6.23
N ASN A 90 -7.65 -3.97 5.23
CA ASN A 90 -7.86 -2.70 4.53
C ASN A 90 -8.88 -1.84 5.27
N LEU A 91 -8.51 -0.59 5.57
CA LEU A 91 -9.40 0.39 6.20
C LEU A 91 -10.33 1.07 5.18
N THR A 92 -9.92 1.08 3.91
CA THR A 92 -10.66 1.71 2.81
C THR A 92 -10.68 0.81 1.58
N ASP A 93 -11.67 1.01 0.71
CA ASP A 93 -11.61 0.58 -0.70
C ASP A 93 -11.19 1.81 -1.53
N GLY A 94 -10.11 1.71 -2.30
CA GLY A 94 -9.45 2.89 -2.89
C GLY A 94 -8.56 3.62 -1.86
N CYS A 95 -7.91 4.71 -2.26
CA CYS A 95 -7.02 5.47 -1.38
C CYS A 95 -7.08 6.97 -1.75
N PRO A 96 -7.15 7.89 -0.77
CA PRO A 96 -7.24 9.32 -1.05
C PRO A 96 -5.95 9.93 -1.60
N HIS A 97 -4.79 9.25 -1.48
CA HIS A 97 -3.52 9.71 -2.07
C HIS A 97 -3.56 9.79 -3.60
N CYS A 98 -4.40 8.98 -4.25
CA CYS A 98 -4.60 8.97 -5.69
C CYS A 98 -3.31 8.86 -6.52
N CYS A 99 -2.35 8.04 -6.07
CA CYS A 99 -1.11 7.81 -6.81
C CYS A 99 -1.40 7.31 -8.22
N VAL A 100 -0.69 7.88 -9.20
CA VAL A 100 -0.93 7.68 -10.63
C VAL A 100 -0.63 6.24 -11.05
N TYR A 101 0.36 5.61 -10.42
CA TYR A 101 0.83 4.25 -10.69
C TYR A 101 0.13 3.17 -9.86
N CYS A 102 -0.93 3.50 -9.12
CA CYS A 102 -1.50 2.63 -8.10
C CYS A 102 -2.14 1.36 -8.69
N TYR A 103 -1.46 0.22 -8.54
CA TYR A 103 -1.98 -1.09 -8.98
C TYR A 103 -3.32 -1.45 -8.34
N ALA A 104 -3.60 -0.99 -7.12
CA ALA A 104 -4.83 -1.31 -6.41
C ALA A 104 -6.06 -0.76 -7.15
N ARG A 105 -5.91 0.30 -7.98
CA ARG A 105 -7.02 0.85 -8.79
C ARG A 105 -7.60 -0.14 -9.79
N ALA A 106 -6.82 -1.12 -10.21
CA ALA A 106 -7.28 -2.18 -11.09
C ALA A 106 -8.13 -3.25 -10.38
N MET A 107 -8.23 -3.23 -9.04
CA MET A 107 -8.99 -4.24 -8.31
C MET A 107 -10.50 -4.04 -8.48
N PRO A 108 -11.32 -5.11 -8.57
CA PRO A 108 -12.77 -4.99 -8.78
C PRO A 108 -13.51 -4.18 -7.71
N SER A 109 -12.97 -4.12 -6.49
CA SER A 109 -13.54 -3.36 -5.39
C SER A 109 -13.17 -1.88 -5.39
N SER A 110 -12.28 -1.45 -6.28
CA SER A 110 -11.74 -0.10 -6.25
C SER A 110 -12.74 0.92 -6.81
N PRO A 111 -13.01 2.01 -6.08
CA PRO A 111 -13.84 3.08 -6.58
C PRO A 111 -13.15 3.85 -7.73
N PRO A 112 -13.93 4.59 -8.54
CA PRO A 112 -13.44 5.50 -9.56
C PRO A 112 -12.36 6.46 -9.04
N HIS A 113 -11.52 6.98 -9.94
CA HIS A 113 -10.52 7.99 -9.61
C HIS A 113 -11.20 9.21 -8.97
N GLY A 114 -10.60 9.75 -7.90
CA GLY A 114 -11.23 10.82 -7.12
C GLY A 114 -12.28 10.34 -6.10
N ALA A 115 -12.34 9.04 -5.80
CA ALA A 115 -13.11 8.53 -4.66
C ALA A 115 -12.36 7.46 -3.87
N PHE A 116 -12.75 7.31 -2.61
CA PHE A 116 -12.40 6.20 -1.72
C PHE A 116 -13.54 5.92 -0.74
N PHE A 117 -13.68 4.67 -0.32
CA PHE A 117 -14.76 4.24 0.57
C PHE A 117 -14.20 3.79 1.92
N THR A 118 -14.52 4.52 2.99
CA THR A 118 -14.10 4.20 4.36
C THR A 118 -14.98 3.11 4.94
N ARG A 119 -14.37 2.05 5.49
CA ARG A 119 -15.11 0.94 6.11
C ARG A 119 -15.56 1.31 7.52
N LYS A 120 -16.88 1.43 7.71
CA LYS A 120 -17.47 1.78 9.01
C LYS A 120 -17.25 0.67 10.05
N SER A 121 -17.01 1.09 11.29
CA SER A 121 -16.88 0.22 12.48
C SER A 121 -15.79 -0.86 12.38
N ILE A 122 -14.72 -0.59 11.62
CA ILE A 122 -13.67 -1.59 11.35
C ILE A 122 -13.00 -2.10 12.63
N LEU A 123 -12.73 -1.22 13.61
CA LEU A 123 -12.15 -1.60 14.91
C LEU A 123 -13.03 -2.61 15.66
N ALA A 124 -14.32 -2.33 15.80
CA ALA A 124 -15.26 -3.24 16.48
C ALA A 124 -15.32 -4.61 15.80
N ARG A 125 -15.28 -4.63 14.46
CA ARG A 125 -15.25 -5.90 13.70
C ARG A 125 -13.96 -6.67 13.92
N VAL A 126 -12.81 -5.99 13.93
CA VAL A 126 -11.51 -6.62 14.21
C VAL A 126 -11.51 -7.22 15.61
N ARG A 127 -12.02 -6.50 16.61
CA ARG A 127 -12.18 -7.01 17.99
C ARG A 127 -13.03 -8.29 18.01
N GLY A 128 -14.22 -8.26 17.40
CA GLY A 128 -15.09 -9.44 17.32
C GLY A 128 -14.46 -10.62 16.59
N PHE A 129 -13.72 -10.38 15.50
CA PHE A 129 -12.98 -11.45 14.81
C PHE A 129 -11.91 -12.07 15.73
N VAL A 130 -11.10 -11.23 16.39
CA VAL A 130 -10.01 -11.68 17.27
C VAL A 130 -10.55 -12.41 18.49
N GLU A 131 -11.65 -11.94 19.08
CA GLU A 131 -12.33 -12.55 20.24
C GLU A 131 -12.65 -14.04 20.02
N HIS A 132 -13.11 -14.39 18.81
CA HIS A 132 -13.48 -15.75 18.44
C HIS A 132 -12.33 -16.54 17.81
N SER A 133 -11.11 -15.98 17.76
CA SER A 133 -9.93 -16.60 17.17
C SER A 133 -9.07 -17.30 18.22
N ARG A 134 -8.70 -18.57 17.96
CA ARG A 134 -7.68 -19.31 18.74
C ARG A 134 -6.26 -18.99 18.31
N VAL A 135 -6.07 -18.67 17.03
CA VAL A 135 -4.79 -18.29 16.43
C VAL A 135 -5.00 -17.07 15.55
N VAL A 136 -4.09 -16.10 15.64
CA VAL A 136 -4.08 -14.89 14.82
C VAL A 136 -2.76 -14.80 14.06
N LYS A 137 -2.84 -14.60 12.75
CA LYS A 137 -1.67 -14.35 11.89
C LYS A 137 -1.24 -12.88 12.01
N PRO A 138 0.03 -12.54 11.72
CA PRO A 138 0.44 -11.15 11.64
C PRO A 138 -0.45 -10.34 10.70
N VAL A 139 -0.81 -9.12 11.11
CA VAL A 139 -1.73 -8.25 10.37
C VAL A 139 -0.95 -7.25 9.51
N TYR A 140 -1.09 -7.35 8.19
CA TYR A 140 -0.69 -6.31 7.26
C TYR A 140 -1.82 -5.28 7.13
N MET A 141 -1.60 -4.10 7.68
CA MET A 141 -2.55 -2.99 7.59
C MET A 141 -2.48 -2.31 6.23
N SER A 142 -3.62 -2.32 5.55
CA SER A 142 -3.93 -1.60 4.32
C SER A 142 -3.03 -1.87 3.11
N PRO A 143 -2.73 -3.14 2.75
CA PRO A 143 -1.89 -3.47 1.59
C PRO A 143 -2.39 -2.96 0.23
N VAL A 144 -3.65 -2.54 0.12
CA VAL A 144 -4.22 -1.99 -1.13
C VAL A 144 -4.86 -0.61 -0.92
N SER A 145 -4.48 0.06 0.17
CA SER A 145 -4.84 1.45 0.48
C SER A 145 -3.71 2.08 1.29
N ASP A 146 -4.01 3.01 2.21
CA ASP A 146 -3.02 3.54 3.14
C ASP A 146 -3.71 3.80 4.50
N PRO A 147 -3.18 3.29 5.62
CA PRO A 147 -3.84 3.38 6.92
C PRO A 147 -3.72 4.78 7.57
N LEU A 148 -2.87 5.66 7.05
CA LEU A 148 -2.61 7.01 7.58
C LEU A 148 -2.93 8.11 6.55
N ALA A 149 -3.63 7.75 5.47
CA ALA A 149 -3.91 8.65 4.35
C ALA A 149 -4.73 9.91 4.72
N THR A 150 -5.46 9.84 5.84
CA THR A 150 -6.21 10.97 6.41
C THR A 150 -6.09 10.96 7.93
N LYS A 151 -6.35 12.10 8.59
CA LYS A 151 -6.37 12.19 10.06
C LYS A 151 -7.27 11.15 10.72
N LYS A 152 -8.48 10.95 10.18
CA LYS A 152 -9.46 9.96 10.68
C LYS A 152 -8.97 8.52 10.53
N LEU A 153 -8.29 8.20 9.42
CA LEU A 153 -7.67 6.89 9.25
C LEU A 153 -6.50 6.71 10.21
N ALA A 154 -5.69 7.75 10.42
CA ALA A 154 -4.61 7.74 11.39
C ALA A 154 -5.11 7.48 12.83
N GLU A 155 -6.18 8.15 13.26
CA GLU A 155 -6.84 7.88 14.55
C GLU A 155 -7.35 6.43 14.65
N THR A 156 -7.98 5.92 13.60
CA THR A 156 -8.44 4.52 13.54
C THR A 156 -7.26 3.55 13.63
N THR A 157 -6.15 3.86 12.97
CA THR A 157 -4.92 3.07 12.97
C THR A 157 -4.27 3.04 14.34
N VAL A 158 -4.22 4.17 15.05
CA VAL A 158 -3.74 4.22 16.44
C VAL A 158 -4.61 3.35 17.35
N SER A 159 -5.93 3.45 17.27
CA SER A 159 -6.83 2.62 18.09
C SER A 159 -6.73 1.12 17.77
N LEU A 160 -6.42 0.76 16.52
CA LEU A 160 -6.11 -0.62 16.13
C LEU A 160 -4.75 -1.07 16.67
N ALA A 161 -3.74 -0.21 16.63
CA ALA A 161 -2.43 -0.49 17.20
C ALA A 161 -2.50 -0.71 18.71
N GLU A 162 -3.22 0.15 19.45
CA GLU A 162 -3.46 -0.02 20.89
C GLU A 162 -4.10 -1.38 21.20
N PHE A 163 -5.07 -1.80 20.37
CA PHE A 163 -5.69 -3.11 20.50
C PHE A 163 -4.73 -4.26 20.16
N PHE A 164 -3.95 -4.17 19.09
CA PHE A 164 -3.02 -5.24 18.72
C PHE A 164 -1.90 -5.40 19.75
N VAL A 165 -1.33 -4.29 20.25
CA VAL A 165 -0.32 -4.30 21.31
C VAL A 165 -0.89 -4.91 22.59
N SER A 166 -2.09 -4.50 23.04
CA SER A 166 -2.69 -5.05 24.26
C SER A 166 -3.02 -6.55 24.18
N GLN A 167 -3.22 -7.06 22.96
CA GLN A 167 -3.49 -8.47 22.70
C GLN A 167 -2.22 -9.28 22.39
N GLY A 168 -1.06 -8.65 22.17
CA GLY A 168 0.15 -9.35 21.73
C GLY A 168 0.09 -9.81 20.27
N ILE A 169 -0.69 -9.13 19.42
CA ILE A 169 -0.87 -9.48 18.01
C ILE A 169 0.19 -8.77 17.15
N PRO A 170 1.01 -9.50 16.38
CA PRO A 170 1.96 -8.90 15.45
C PRO A 170 1.26 -8.15 14.33
N PHE A 171 1.78 -6.97 13.97
CA PHE A 171 1.24 -6.20 12.86
C PHE A 171 2.29 -5.29 12.24
N TYR A 172 2.03 -4.85 11.03
CA TYR A 172 2.85 -3.86 10.34
C TYR A 172 1.98 -3.06 9.39
N LEU A 173 2.49 -1.91 9.00
CA LEU A 173 1.82 -1.05 8.05
C LEU A 173 2.80 -0.50 7.03
N VAL A 174 2.28 -0.21 5.83
CA VAL A 174 2.96 0.62 4.83
C VAL A 174 2.21 1.93 4.71
N THR A 175 2.94 3.04 4.60
CA THR A 175 2.32 4.34 4.44
C THR A 175 3.16 5.31 3.63
N LYS A 176 2.48 6.22 2.93
CA LYS A 176 3.01 7.50 2.42
C LYS A 176 2.57 8.67 3.30
N GLY A 177 1.59 8.45 4.16
CA GLY A 177 1.03 9.40 5.11
C GLY A 177 2.02 9.83 6.20
N GLU A 178 1.65 10.86 6.96
CA GLU A 178 2.42 11.24 8.15
C GLU A 178 2.17 10.25 9.29
N VAL A 179 3.23 9.83 9.97
CA VAL A 179 3.14 8.90 11.11
C VAL A 179 2.88 9.71 12.40
N PRO A 180 1.74 9.51 13.07
CA PRO A 180 1.46 10.21 14.31
C PRO A 180 2.43 9.79 15.42
N ILE A 181 2.93 10.74 16.21
CA ILE A 181 3.76 10.44 17.39
C ILE A 181 3.04 9.50 18.37
N ARG A 182 1.72 9.63 18.51
CA ARG A 182 0.91 8.72 19.35
C ARG A 182 1.02 7.27 18.89
N LEU A 183 1.10 7.00 17.58
CA LEU A 183 1.31 5.64 17.09
C LEU A 183 2.67 5.10 17.54
N LEU A 184 3.73 5.90 17.42
CA LEU A 184 5.09 5.51 17.83
C LEU A 184 5.16 5.20 19.33
N LYS A 185 4.55 6.04 20.17
CA LYS A 185 4.44 5.79 21.62
C LYS A 185 3.67 4.51 21.96
N VAL A 186 2.63 4.17 21.20
CA VAL A 186 1.82 2.96 21.43
C VAL A 186 2.61 1.69 21.13
N VAL A 187 3.48 1.72 20.13
CA VAL A 187 4.26 0.55 19.68
C VAL A 187 5.67 0.51 20.28
N GLU A 188 6.06 1.52 21.05
CA GLU A 188 7.35 1.62 21.70
C GLU A 188 7.58 0.39 22.60
N GLY A 189 8.71 -0.29 22.42
CA GLY A 189 9.03 -1.53 23.12
C GLY A 189 8.24 -2.78 22.68
N PHE A 190 7.30 -2.68 21.74
CA PHE A 190 6.58 -3.84 21.21
C PHE A 190 7.39 -4.52 20.08
N PRO A 191 7.91 -5.74 20.27
CA PRO A 191 8.86 -6.36 19.34
C PRO A 191 8.23 -6.88 18.04
N PHE A 192 6.89 -6.86 17.94
CA PHE A 192 6.14 -7.41 16.82
C PHE A 192 5.44 -6.33 15.99
N PHE A 193 6.03 -5.13 15.92
CA PHE A 193 5.63 -4.06 15.02
C PHE A 193 6.76 -3.67 14.07
N ALA A 194 6.40 -3.39 12.81
CA ALA A 194 7.28 -2.81 11.82
C ALA A 194 6.58 -1.68 11.07
N LEU A 195 7.32 -0.59 10.81
CA LEU A 195 6.87 0.54 10.03
C LEU A 195 7.54 0.53 8.66
N GLN A 196 6.74 0.45 7.60
CA GLN A 196 7.18 0.63 6.23
C GLN A 196 6.77 2.02 5.73
N VAL A 197 7.72 2.80 5.25
CA VAL A 197 7.47 4.10 4.63
C VAL A 197 7.77 4.00 3.15
N SER A 198 6.77 4.30 2.32
CA SER A 198 6.91 4.29 0.86
C SER A 198 7.36 5.65 0.34
N LEU A 199 8.53 5.67 -0.27
CA LEU A 199 9.17 6.86 -0.81
C LEU A 199 10.04 6.41 -1.98
N ASN A 200 9.78 6.95 -3.16
CA ASN A 200 10.45 6.55 -4.40
C ASN A 200 11.27 7.67 -5.06
N THR A 201 11.17 8.91 -4.56
CA THR A 201 11.98 10.05 -5.00
C THR A 201 12.05 11.10 -3.90
N LEU A 202 13.18 11.80 -3.80
CA LEU A 202 13.34 13.00 -2.97
C LEU A 202 12.90 14.28 -3.71
N ASP A 203 12.66 14.19 -5.03
CA ASP A 203 12.18 15.31 -5.83
C ASP A 203 10.70 15.58 -5.53
N ARG A 204 10.43 16.76 -4.95
CA ARG A 204 9.08 17.18 -4.55
C ARG A 204 8.14 17.31 -5.75
N ASP A 205 8.61 17.79 -6.89
CA ASP A 205 7.76 18.01 -8.07
C ASP A 205 7.40 16.69 -8.73
N VAL A 206 8.35 15.76 -8.83
CA VAL A 206 8.08 14.39 -9.30
C VAL A 206 7.16 13.66 -8.34
N SER A 207 7.38 13.77 -7.02
CA SER A 207 6.49 13.18 -6.01
C SER A 207 5.06 13.74 -6.13
N ARG A 208 4.88 15.07 -6.22
CA ARG A 208 3.57 15.70 -6.41
C ARG A 208 2.90 15.30 -7.73
N PHE A 209 3.68 15.11 -8.79
CA PHE A 209 3.15 14.67 -10.08
C PHE A 209 2.64 13.22 -10.03
N LEU A 210 3.34 12.33 -9.31
CA LEU A 210 3.00 10.91 -9.22
C LEU A 210 2.02 10.59 -8.09
N GLU A 211 1.99 11.39 -7.04
CA GLU A 211 1.34 11.12 -5.75
C GLU A 211 0.63 12.39 -5.24
N PRO A 212 -0.33 12.93 -6.00
CA PRO A 212 -0.81 14.32 -5.87
C PRO A 212 -1.40 14.69 -4.50
N ASN A 213 -1.87 13.70 -3.74
CA ASN A 213 -2.44 13.93 -2.40
C ASN A 213 -1.63 13.25 -1.29
N ALA A 214 -0.43 12.76 -1.58
CA ALA A 214 0.46 12.21 -0.57
C ALA A 214 1.33 13.32 0.05
N PRO A 215 1.69 13.20 1.35
CA PRO A 215 2.68 14.08 1.95
C PRO A 215 3.99 14.10 1.15
N PRO A 216 4.69 15.25 1.13
CA PRO A 216 5.92 15.41 0.37
C PRO A 216 7.07 14.55 0.94
N PRO A 217 8.13 14.28 0.14
CA PRO A 217 9.24 13.40 0.50
C PRO A 217 9.85 13.64 1.89
N GLU A 218 10.07 14.89 2.28
CA GLU A 218 10.70 15.22 3.56
C GLU A 218 9.84 14.84 4.77
N VAL A 219 8.51 14.78 4.65
CA VAL A 219 7.64 14.25 5.72
C VAL A 219 7.90 12.75 5.90
N ARG A 220 8.10 12.03 4.80
CA ARG A 220 8.32 10.58 4.81
C ARG A 220 9.70 10.23 5.37
N VAL A 221 10.72 11.02 5.03
CA VAL A 221 12.04 10.94 5.66
C VAL A 221 11.93 11.18 7.16
N ARG A 222 11.22 12.23 7.60
CA ARG A 222 10.99 12.50 9.03
C ARG A 222 10.24 11.38 9.75
N ASN A 223 9.35 10.65 9.06
CA ASN A 223 8.70 9.48 9.67
C ASN A 223 9.71 8.39 10.01
N LEU A 224 10.67 8.12 9.11
CA LEU A 224 11.72 7.12 9.34
C LEU A 224 12.64 7.52 10.49
N VAL A 225 13.11 8.78 10.49
CA VAL A 225 13.95 9.33 11.58
C VAL A 225 13.24 9.21 12.93
N ARG A 226 12.02 9.75 13.04
CA ARG A 226 11.25 9.68 14.29
C ARG A 226 11.01 8.24 14.74
N ALA A 227 10.65 7.35 13.82
CA ALA A 227 10.39 5.96 14.18
C ALA A 227 11.66 5.26 14.71
N LYS A 228 12.84 5.58 14.15
CA LYS A 228 14.13 5.11 14.67
C LYS A 228 14.40 5.60 16.09
N ASP A 229 14.10 6.86 16.39
CA ASP A 229 14.26 7.43 17.75
C ASP A 229 13.41 6.68 18.80
N TYR A 230 12.25 6.15 18.39
CA TYR A 230 11.38 5.31 19.22
C TYR A 230 11.75 3.81 19.19
N GLY A 231 12.88 3.45 18.61
CA GLY A 231 13.34 2.05 18.51
C GLY A 231 12.47 1.15 17.62
N VAL A 232 11.63 1.74 16.76
CA VAL A 232 10.74 0.99 15.85
C VAL A 232 11.56 0.36 14.72
N PHE A 233 11.22 -0.88 14.35
CA PHE A 233 11.77 -1.52 13.17
C PHE A 233 11.29 -0.80 11.91
N THR A 234 12.20 -0.10 11.23
CA THR A 234 11.88 0.77 10.09
C THR A 234 12.35 0.19 8.77
N ILE A 235 11.54 0.41 7.75
CA ILE A 235 11.75 -0.10 6.40
C ILE A 235 11.47 1.02 5.42
N LEU A 236 12.43 1.32 4.56
CA LEU A 236 12.18 2.14 3.38
C LEU A 236 11.65 1.25 2.26
N ARG A 237 10.52 1.63 1.66
CA ARG A 237 9.99 1.04 0.43
C ARG A 237 10.25 1.99 -0.74
N GLU A 238 11.35 1.75 -1.45
CA GLU A 238 11.64 2.29 -2.79
C GLU A 238 10.79 1.52 -3.84
N ASP A 239 9.48 1.55 -3.63
CA ASP A 239 8.51 0.67 -4.30
C ASP A 239 7.26 1.49 -4.68
N PRO A 240 7.05 1.79 -5.98
CA PRO A 240 7.89 1.48 -7.13
C PRO A 240 8.76 2.65 -7.61
N HIS A 241 9.91 2.33 -8.23
CA HIS A 241 10.55 3.23 -9.18
C HIS A 241 9.72 3.34 -10.46
N MET A 242 9.57 4.58 -10.94
CA MET A 242 8.89 4.95 -12.18
C MET A 242 9.93 5.21 -13.27
N PRO A 243 9.93 4.42 -14.37
CA PRO A 243 10.87 4.62 -15.48
C PRO A 243 10.91 6.06 -15.99
N PHE A 244 12.10 6.59 -16.19
CA PHE A 244 12.39 7.95 -16.65
C PHE A 244 11.96 9.09 -15.70
N LEU A 245 11.43 8.77 -14.52
CA LEU A 245 10.93 9.76 -13.57
C LEU A 245 11.63 9.68 -12.20
N THR A 246 11.86 8.47 -11.69
CA THR A 246 12.44 8.27 -10.35
C THR A 246 13.54 7.20 -10.34
N ASP A 247 14.08 6.86 -11.51
CA ASP A 247 15.04 5.77 -11.69
C ASP A 247 16.35 6.23 -12.34
N HIS A 248 16.60 7.54 -12.31
CA HIS A 248 17.91 8.08 -12.66
C HIS A 248 18.94 7.63 -11.62
N PRO A 249 20.14 7.16 -12.03
CA PRO A 249 21.17 6.64 -11.12
C PRO A 249 21.43 7.52 -9.89
N LYS A 250 21.59 8.83 -10.09
CA LYS A 250 21.81 9.81 -9.02
C LYS A 250 20.64 9.90 -8.02
N GLN A 251 19.39 9.83 -8.49
CA GLN A 251 18.22 9.90 -7.61
C GLN A 251 18.09 8.64 -6.74
N ILE A 252 18.39 7.47 -7.32
CA ILE A 252 18.43 6.20 -6.58
C ILE A 252 19.53 6.27 -5.52
N GLU A 253 20.74 6.70 -5.90
CA GLU A 253 21.85 6.84 -4.97
C GLU A 253 21.52 7.77 -3.81
N GLU A 254 20.98 8.95 -4.07
CA GLU A 254 20.59 9.93 -3.03
C GLU A 254 19.53 9.36 -2.07
N LEU A 255 18.50 8.70 -2.61
CA LEU A 255 17.43 8.12 -1.81
C LEU A 255 17.92 6.94 -0.95
N THR A 256 18.66 6.00 -1.55
CA THR A 256 19.23 4.86 -0.84
C THR A 256 20.24 5.33 0.22
N GLN A 257 21.10 6.31 -0.09
CA GLN A 257 22.06 6.86 0.88
C GLN A 257 21.33 7.53 2.05
N THR A 258 20.27 8.30 1.78
CA THR A 258 19.42 8.87 2.84
C THR A 258 18.88 7.79 3.77
N ALA A 259 18.46 6.65 3.24
CA ALA A 259 17.97 5.53 4.04
C ALA A 259 19.06 4.90 4.92
N LEU A 260 20.27 4.78 4.37
CA LEU A 260 21.44 4.24 5.06
C LEU A 260 21.92 5.18 6.17
N ASP A 261 21.89 6.50 5.93
CA ASP A 261 22.26 7.51 6.92
C ASP A 261 21.29 7.52 8.12
N ILE A 262 20.02 7.18 7.89
CA ILE A 262 18.99 6.98 8.94
C ILE A 262 19.16 5.62 9.65
N ASP A 263 19.97 4.72 9.12
CA ASP A 263 20.14 3.33 9.58
C ASP A 263 18.80 2.55 9.57
N VAL A 264 18.04 2.63 8.47
CA VAL A 264 16.83 1.79 8.33
C VAL A 264 17.20 0.31 8.37
N ASN A 265 16.33 -0.52 8.95
CA ASN A 265 16.63 -1.94 9.13
C ASN A 265 16.56 -2.74 7.81
N HIS A 266 15.75 -2.28 6.87
CA HIS A 266 15.53 -2.95 5.60
C HIS A 266 15.14 -1.95 4.51
N ILE A 267 15.54 -2.23 3.28
CA ILE A 267 15.09 -1.54 2.07
C ILE A 267 14.35 -2.54 1.19
N ILE A 268 13.23 -2.13 0.60
CA ILE A 268 12.51 -2.91 -0.41
C ILE A 268 12.47 -2.10 -1.70
N GLY A 269 13.02 -2.68 -2.77
CA GLY A 269 13.01 -2.09 -4.11
C GLY A 269 11.99 -2.75 -5.04
N SER A 270 11.45 -1.98 -5.98
CA SER A 270 10.72 -2.51 -7.13
C SER A 270 10.66 -1.51 -8.28
N PHE A 271 10.25 -1.98 -9.46
CA PHE A 271 9.78 -1.14 -10.55
C PHE A 271 8.28 -1.28 -10.72
N MET A 272 7.66 -0.23 -11.25
CA MET A 272 6.25 -0.26 -11.53
C MET A 272 5.92 -1.35 -12.57
N GLY A 273 4.84 -2.09 -12.31
CA GLY A 273 4.29 -3.08 -13.24
C GLY A 273 2.89 -2.69 -13.71
N LEU A 274 2.61 -2.88 -15.00
CA LEU A 274 1.28 -2.64 -15.57
C LEU A 274 0.40 -3.88 -15.38
N ARG A 275 -0.77 -3.73 -14.77
CA ARG A 275 -1.62 -4.88 -14.46
C ARG A 275 -2.29 -5.40 -15.73
N VAL A 276 -1.98 -6.64 -16.13
CA VAL A 276 -2.43 -7.21 -17.42
C VAL A 276 -3.95 -7.38 -17.46
N ALA A 277 -4.53 -7.83 -16.34
CA ALA A 277 -5.98 -8.09 -16.24
C ALA A 277 -6.85 -6.82 -16.19
N SER A 278 -6.27 -5.62 -16.30
CA SER A 278 -7.02 -4.36 -16.16
C SER A 278 -6.44 -3.26 -17.07
N PRO A 279 -7.01 -3.06 -18.27
CA PRO A 279 -6.58 -2.02 -19.20
C PRO A 279 -6.58 -0.62 -18.59
N SER A 280 -7.51 -0.35 -17.66
CA SER A 280 -7.65 0.95 -17.00
C SER A 280 -6.42 1.39 -16.22
N HIS A 281 -5.58 0.46 -15.75
CA HIS A 281 -4.34 0.81 -15.05
C HIS A 281 -3.35 1.52 -16.00
N LYS A 282 -3.13 0.94 -17.19
CA LYS A 282 -2.26 1.54 -18.22
C LYS A 282 -2.89 2.80 -18.79
N GLU A 283 -4.17 2.75 -19.12
CA GLU A 283 -4.88 3.88 -19.71
C GLU A 283 -4.90 5.11 -18.82
N TYR A 284 -5.10 4.95 -17.50
CA TYR A 284 -5.07 6.09 -16.58
C TYR A 284 -3.67 6.71 -16.49
N LEU A 285 -2.62 5.89 -16.38
CA LEU A 285 -1.24 6.37 -16.36
C LEU A 285 -0.92 7.19 -17.63
N TYR A 286 -1.33 6.68 -18.80
CA TYR A 286 -1.05 7.35 -20.08
C TYR A 286 -1.90 8.61 -20.26
N LEU A 287 -3.17 8.57 -19.84
CA LEU A 287 -4.04 9.74 -19.83
C LEU A 287 -3.47 10.83 -18.93
N TRP A 288 -2.98 10.46 -17.74
CA TRP A 288 -2.33 11.38 -16.80
C TRP A 288 -1.10 12.04 -17.44
N PHE A 289 -0.23 11.27 -18.08
CA PHE A 289 0.94 11.79 -18.79
C PHE A 289 0.55 12.78 -19.89
N LYS A 290 -0.40 12.41 -20.77
CA LYS A 290 -0.84 13.27 -21.88
C LYS A 290 -1.45 14.58 -21.39
N VAL A 291 -2.41 14.51 -20.47
CA VAL A 291 -3.17 15.69 -20.02
C VAL A 291 -2.30 16.68 -19.23
N ASN A 292 -1.24 16.18 -18.58
CA ASN A 292 -0.37 16.97 -17.72
C ASN A 292 1.01 17.25 -18.33
N GLY A 293 1.10 17.30 -19.66
CA GLY A 293 2.26 17.83 -20.38
C GLY A 293 3.48 16.91 -20.40
N ARG A 294 3.29 15.60 -20.21
CA ARG A 294 4.36 14.58 -20.31
C ARG A 294 4.01 13.49 -21.35
N GLY A 295 3.39 13.89 -22.45
CA GLY A 295 2.92 12.98 -23.49
C GLY A 295 4.01 12.10 -24.10
N GLU A 296 5.25 12.59 -24.15
CA GLU A 296 6.44 11.88 -24.62
C GLU A 296 6.77 10.62 -23.79
N LEU A 297 6.34 10.58 -22.53
CA LEU A 297 6.52 9.40 -21.68
C LEU A 297 5.68 8.22 -22.18
N VAL A 298 4.56 8.46 -22.86
CA VAL A 298 3.70 7.38 -23.37
C VAL A 298 4.48 6.51 -24.35
N GLU A 299 5.14 7.11 -25.34
CA GLU A 299 5.93 6.37 -26.33
C GLU A 299 7.14 5.67 -25.71
N LYS A 300 7.78 6.30 -24.72
CA LYS A 300 8.90 5.68 -23.98
C LYS A 300 8.43 4.46 -23.20
N TYR A 301 7.31 4.55 -22.51
CA TYR A 301 6.71 3.45 -21.76
C TYR A 301 6.26 2.33 -22.72
N GLU A 302 5.59 2.65 -23.83
CA GLU A 302 5.17 1.64 -24.81
C GLU A 302 6.37 0.83 -25.34
N ARG A 303 7.46 1.50 -25.73
CA ARG A 303 8.69 0.81 -26.16
C ARG A 303 9.31 -0.03 -25.05
N LEU A 304 9.38 0.51 -23.83
CA LEU A 304 10.01 -0.18 -22.69
C LEU A 304 9.22 -1.44 -22.28
N PHE A 305 7.90 -1.32 -22.14
CA PHE A 305 7.04 -2.44 -21.74
C PHE A 305 6.78 -3.43 -22.88
N ALA A 306 6.94 -3.04 -24.16
CA ALA A 306 6.88 -3.97 -25.29
C ALA A 306 7.98 -5.05 -25.22
N ARG A 307 9.16 -4.73 -24.68
CA ARG A 307 10.27 -5.69 -24.45
C ARG A 307 10.17 -6.43 -23.11
N GLY A 308 9.17 -6.08 -22.30
CA GLY A 308 8.95 -6.64 -20.97
C GLY A 308 8.38 -8.07 -20.97
N LYS A 309 8.24 -8.63 -19.77
CA LYS A 309 7.59 -9.93 -19.51
C LYS A 309 6.48 -9.80 -18.49
N THR A 310 5.66 -10.84 -18.33
CA THR A 310 4.61 -10.88 -17.31
C THR A 310 5.10 -11.64 -16.08
N ILE A 311 5.07 -11.01 -14.91
CA ILE A 311 5.36 -11.63 -13.60
C ILE A 311 4.15 -11.40 -12.69
N SER A 312 3.59 -12.48 -12.14
CA SER A 312 2.48 -12.40 -11.17
C SER A 312 1.28 -11.55 -11.62
N GLY A 313 0.96 -11.55 -12.92
CA GLY A 313 -0.15 -10.78 -13.51
C GLY A 313 0.18 -9.32 -13.86
N TYR A 314 1.45 -8.92 -13.75
CA TYR A 314 1.94 -7.59 -14.12
C TYR A 314 2.92 -7.68 -15.30
N ARG A 315 2.70 -6.86 -16.31
CA ARG A 315 3.68 -6.59 -17.36
C ARG A 315 4.74 -5.66 -16.76
N VAL A 316 5.93 -6.18 -16.55
CA VAL A 316 7.09 -5.43 -16.03
C VAL A 316 8.00 -5.01 -17.17
N ALA A 317 8.77 -3.94 -16.98
CA ALA A 317 9.79 -3.52 -17.95
C ALA A 317 10.85 -4.60 -18.17
N ASP A 318 11.63 -4.45 -19.25
CA ASP A 318 12.77 -5.31 -19.57
C ASP A 318 13.64 -5.58 -18.33
N GLU A 319 14.11 -6.83 -18.22
CA GLU A 319 14.85 -7.26 -17.03
C GLU A 319 16.21 -6.58 -16.92
N SER A 320 16.95 -6.39 -18.01
CA SER A 320 18.25 -5.72 -17.98
C SER A 320 18.12 -4.27 -17.51
N TYR A 321 17.03 -3.60 -17.93
CA TYR A 321 16.72 -2.24 -17.51
C TYR A 321 16.53 -2.16 -15.99
N ARG A 322 15.66 -3.00 -15.41
CA ARG A 322 15.35 -3.01 -13.97
C ARG A 322 16.54 -3.49 -13.14
N PHE A 323 17.20 -4.57 -13.59
CA PHE A 323 18.30 -5.22 -12.87
C PHE A 323 19.43 -4.24 -12.57
N GLN A 324 19.82 -3.41 -13.54
CA GLN A 324 20.89 -2.43 -13.36
C GLN A 324 20.59 -1.48 -12.18
N ARG A 325 19.38 -0.92 -12.10
CA ARG A 325 18.99 0.03 -11.04
C ARG A 325 18.84 -0.67 -9.69
N LEU A 326 18.19 -1.82 -9.66
CA LEU A 326 18.00 -2.58 -8.42
C LEU A 326 19.31 -3.13 -7.86
N LYS A 327 20.28 -3.44 -8.73
CA LYS A 327 21.65 -3.83 -8.34
C LYS A 327 22.40 -2.64 -7.72
N MET A 328 22.21 -1.42 -8.22
CA MET A 328 22.85 -0.24 -7.61
C MET A 328 22.46 -0.09 -6.13
N ILE A 329 21.16 -0.22 -5.81
CA ILE A 329 20.68 -0.18 -4.42
C ILE A 329 21.40 -1.24 -3.58
N ARG A 330 21.46 -2.48 -4.06
CA ARG A 330 22.19 -3.58 -3.39
C ARG A 330 23.66 -3.23 -3.15
N ASP A 331 24.35 -2.73 -4.18
CA ASP A 331 25.78 -2.45 -4.11
C ASP A 331 26.08 -1.31 -3.11
N LEU A 332 25.22 -0.28 -3.05
CA LEU A 332 25.31 0.79 -2.05
C LEU A 332 25.16 0.26 -0.63
N ILE A 333 24.16 -0.61 -0.39
CA ILE A 333 23.94 -1.24 0.91
C ILE A 333 25.17 -2.07 1.34
N LEU A 334 25.73 -2.87 0.42
CA LEU A 334 26.92 -3.67 0.71
C LEU A 334 28.16 -2.80 0.99
N LYS A 335 28.31 -1.68 0.26
CA LYS A 335 29.41 -0.73 0.44
C LYS A 335 29.35 -0.03 1.80
N ALA A 336 28.15 0.27 2.30
CA ALA A 336 27.96 0.94 3.58
C ALA A 336 28.36 0.08 4.80
N LYS A 337 28.51 -1.25 4.64
CA LYS A 337 28.91 -2.20 5.70
C LYS A 337 28.02 -2.15 6.97
N GLY A 338 26.78 -1.66 6.82
CA GLY A 338 25.78 -1.59 7.89
C GLY A 338 25.00 -2.90 8.07
N LYS A 339 23.94 -2.85 8.89
CA LYS A 339 23.04 -3.99 9.15
C LYS A 339 21.79 -4.00 8.25
N THR A 340 21.62 -2.97 7.42
CA THR A 340 20.49 -2.84 6.51
C THR A 340 20.44 -4.03 5.56
N THR A 341 19.27 -4.68 5.52
CA THR A 341 19.00 -5.80 4.60
C THR A 341 18.23 -5.30 3.38
N TYR A 342 18.12 -6.13 2.33
CA TYR A 342 17.49 -5.73 1.07
C TYR A 342 16.62 -6.83 0.48
N GLY A 343 15.41 -6.47 0.08
CA GLY A 343 14.45 -7.36 -0.59
C GLY A 343 13.85 -6.69 -1.82
N LEU A 344 13.24 -7.50 -2.70
CA LEU A 344 12.57 -7.00 -3.90
C LEU A 344 11.11 -7.43 -3.96
N CYS A 345 10.22 -6.49 -4.28
CA CYS A 345 8.79 -6.74 -4.38
C CYS A 345 8.41 -7.13 -5.82
N MET A 346 8.04 -8.39 -6.05
CA MET A 346 7.54 -8.90 -7.36
C MET A 346 8.49 -8.74 -8.56
N GLU A 347 9.80 -8.55 -8.33
CA GLU A 347 10.77 -8.31 -9.41
C GLU A 347 11.26 -9.58 -10.12
N GLY A 348 11.12 -10.75 -9.49
CA GLY A 348 11.66 -12.02 -9.99
C GLY A 348 13.19 -12.11 -9.95
N LEU A 349 13.86 -11.29 -9.13
CA LEU A 349 15.32 -11.18 -9.06
C LEU A 349 15.87 -11.50 -7.66
N PRO A 350 15.66 -12.72 -7.13
CA PRO A 350 16.08 -13.07 -5.76
C PRO A 350 17.60 -13.00 -5.55
N SER A 351 18.41 -13.08 -6.60
CA SER A 351 19.87 -12.96 -6.54
C SER A 351 20.36 -11.60 -6.06
N LEU A 352 19.52 -10.56 -6.13
CA LEU A 352 19.85 -9.22 -5.65
C LEU A 352 19.54 -9.01 -4.16
N TRP A 353 18.91 -9.97 -3.49
CA TRP A 353 18.55 -9.81 -2.08
C TRP A 353 19.77 -9.82 -1.17
N ILE A 354 19.67 -9.11 -0.05
CA ILE A 354 20.62 -9.16 1.07
C ILE A 354 19.85 -9.69 2.27
N GLY A 355 20.08 -10.96 2.60
CA GLY A 355 19.31 -11.70 3.61
C GLY A 355 18.13 -12.47 3.00
N ASP A 356 17.25 -12.97 3.87
CA ASP A 356 16.13 -13.85 3.52
C ASP A 356 14.74 -13.21 3.76
N LYS A 357 14.71 -11.89 3.99
CA LYS A 357 13.53 -11.15 4.45
C LYS A 357 12.89 -10.41 3.28
N CYS A 358 11.69 -10.85 2.87
CA CYS A 358 10.91 -10.16 1.83
C CYS A 358 10.32 -8.83 2.33
N GLU A 359 9.77 -8.83 3.55
CA GLU A 359 9.14 -7.66 4.19
C GLU A 359 10.05 -7.05 5.26
N GLY A 360 11.33 -7.41 5.31
CA GLY A 360 12.26 -6.98 6.37
C GLY A 360 12.14 -7.69 7.73
N PHE A 361 11.08 -8.44 7.99
CA PHE A 361 10.86 -9.15 9.27
C PHE A 361 10.23 -10.55 9.11
N HIS A 362 10.28 -11.33 10.19
CA HIS A 362 9.59 -12.62 10.32
C HIS A 362 8.73 -12.63 11.58
N PHE A 363 7.51 -12.14 11.47
CA PHE A 363 6.56 -12.21 12.59
C PHE A 363 5.88 -13.58 12.60
N PRO A 364 5.90 -14.31 13.72
CA PRO A 364 5.19 -15.58 13.83
C PRO A 364 3.69 -15.33 14.01
N PRO A 365 2.82 -16.27 13.61
CA PRO A 365 1.46 -16.32 14.14
C PRO A 365 1.47 -16.50 15.65
N VAL A 366 0.39 -16.07 16.29
CA VAL A 366 0.24 -16.11 17.74
C VAL A 366 -1.00 -16.94 18.12
N LYS A 367 -0.92 -17.65 19.25
CA LYS A 367 -2.03 -18.44 19.81
C LYS A 367 -2.54 -17.83 21.11
N ARG A 368 -3.84 -17.98 21.35
CA ARG A 368 -4.50 -17.47 22.56
C ARG A 368 -4.05 -18.31 23.77
N ARG A 369 -3.59 -17.63 24.84
CA ARG A 369 -3.22 -18.18 26.14
C ARG A 369 -3.54 -17.15 27.22
N ASP A 370 -4.32 -17.53 28.22
CA ASP A 370 -4.67 -16.68 29.38
C ASP A 370 -5.23 -15.29 28.99
N GLY A 371 -6.14 -15.27 28.01
CA GLY A 371 -6.80 -14.04 27.55
C GLY A 371 -5.97 -13.11 26.66
N ARG A 372 -4.71 -13.47 26.35
CA ARG A 372 -3.84 -12.75 25.40
C ARG A 372 -3.32 -13.68 24.31
N PHE A 373 -2.62 -13.14 23.32
CA PHE A 373 -1.93 -13.93 22.31
C PHE A 373 -0.42 -13.94 22.56
N VAL A 374 0.17 -15.12 22.42
CA VAL A 374 1.62 -15.34 22.52
C VAL A 374 2.13 -16.02 21.25
N PRO A 375 3.39 -15.76 20.83
CA PRO A 375 4.00 -16.47 19.70
C PRO A 375 3.84 -17.99 19.80
N ILE A 376 3.53 -18.62 18.66
CA ILE A 376 3.51 -20.08 18.59
C ILE A 376 4.93 -20.59 18.77
N GLU A 377 5.14 -21.43 19.78
CA GLU A 377 6.43 -22.06 20.08
C GLU A 377 6.96 -22.83 18.86
N GLY A 378 8.27 -22.67 18.58
CA GLY A 378 8.93 -23.25 17.41
C GLY A 378 8.62 -22.57 16.07
N CYS A 379 7.70 -21.59 16.01
CA CYS A 379 7.41 -20.87 14.77
C CYS A 379 8.39 -19.71 14.55
N THR A 380 9.15 -19.76 13.46
CA THR A 380 10.13 -18.72 13.08
C THR A 380 9.51 -17.58 12.27
N GLY A 381 8.23 -17.63 11.92
CA GLY A 381 7.58 -16.64 11.05
C GLY A 381 8.05 -16.66 9.58
N LYS A 382 8.93 -17.59 9.19
CA LYS A 382 9.45 -17.75 7.81
C LYS A 382 8.44 -18.43 6.89
N CYS A 383 7.23 -17.87 6.78
CA CYS A 383 6.11 -18.52 6.10
C CYS A 383 6.40 -18.89 4.64
N ARG A 384 7.18 -18.08 3.90
CA ARG A 384 7.49 -18.32 2.48
C ARG A 384 8.25 -19.62 2.22
N VAL A 385 9.13 -20.02 3.14
CA VAL A 385 9.94 -21.25 3.03
C VAL A 385 9.38 -22.39 3.89
N CYS A 386 8.40 -22.09 4.74
CA CYS A 386 7.74 -23.08 5.58
C CYS A 386 6.84 -23.99 4.74
N ARG A 387 7.15 -25.29 4.73
CA ARG A 387 6.31 -26.32 4.07
C ARG A 387 5.20 -26.85 4.98
N THR A 388 5.15 -26.42 6.24
CA THR A 388 4.13 -26.83 7.21
C THR A 388 2.88 -25.97 7.03
N PRO A 389 1.72 -26.53 6.64
CA PRO A 389 0.52 -25.74 6.47
C PRO A 389 0.05 -25.15 7.82
N CYS A 390 -0.20 -23.85 7.87
CA CYS A 390 -0.87 -23.20 9.00
C CYS A 390 -2.39 -23.23 8.80
N THR A 391 -2.97 -24.43 8.78
CA THR A 391 -4.43 -24.60 8.69
C THR A 391 -5.07 -24.50 10.08
N PRO A 392 -6.34 -24.06 10.19
CA PRO A 392 -7.09 -24.15 11.45
C PRO A 392 -7.12 -25.57 12.04
N ARG A 393 -6.99 -26.61 11.21
CA ARG A 393 -6.90 -28.03 11.64
C ARG A 393 -5.54 -28.37 12.28
N GLN A 394 -4.42 -27.81 11.81
CA GLN A 394 -3.10 -28.06 12.40
C GLN A 394 -2.82 -27.22 13.65
N VAL A 395 -3.65 -26.23 13.97
CA VAL A 395 -3.66 -25.62 15.31
C VAL A 395 -3.93 -26.68 16.38
N LYS A 396 -4.69 -27.75 16.07
CA LYS A 396 -4.89 -28.90 16.99
C LYS A 396 -3.62 -29.71 17.29
N LEU A 397 -2.53 -29.58 16.51
CA LEU A 397 -1.27 -30.28 16.76
C LEU A 397 -0.28 -29.45 17.59
N PHE A 398 -0.49 -28.13 17.71
CA PHE A 398 0.28 -27.22 18.56
C PHE A 398 -0.43 -26.84 19.87
N THR A 399 -1.64 -27.36 20.03
CA THR A 399 -2.38 -27.47 21.28
C THR A 399 -2.36 -28.96 21.59
N GLY A 400 -1.60 -29.39 22.61
CA GLY A 400 -1.86 -30.72 23.18
C GLY A 400 -3.34 -30.91 23.46
#